data_AF-A0A931D2G6-F1
#
_entry.id   AF-A0A931D2G6-F1
#
_cell.length_a   1.000
_cell.length_b   1.000
_cell.length_c   1.000
_cell.angle_alpha   90.00
_cell.angle_beta   90.00
_cell.angle_gamma   90.00
#
_symmetry.space_group_name_H-M   'P 1'
#
loop_
_entity.id
_entity.type
_entity.pdbx_description
1 polymer ?
#
loop_
_entity_poly.entity_id
_entity_poly.type
_entity_poly.pdbx_seq_one_letter_code
_entity_poly.pdbx_strand_id
1 'polypeptide(L)'
;MNWVRDSKTLKDFLSLVIVHAPDDFPEEDYLKADEQLNLERAFAELRKGVTVLASSNSKIEVDSKLNAILDKALLAYRSGDDIQGAHTLHEFEKIAFSKDS
;
A
#
# COMPACT_ATOMS: atom_id res chain seq x y z
N MET A 1 -8.81 10.02 -5.18
CA MET A 1 -9.51 8.75 -4.91
C MET A 1 -9.49 8.49 -3.41
N ASN A 2 -10.57 7.91 -2.88
CA ASN A 2 -10.69 7.43 -1.50
C ASN A 2 -10.99 5.93 -1.53
N TRP A 3 -9.97 5.14 -1.84
CA TRP A 3 -10.08 3.68 -1.90
C TRP A 3 -9.94 3.09 -0.50
N VAL A 4 -9.06 3.67 0.32
CA VAL A 4 -8.86 3.22 1.69
C VAL A 4 -9.63 4.10 2.67
N ARG A 5 -10.50 3.49 3.47
CA ARG A 5 -11.36 4.19 4.45
C ARG A 5 -11.36 3.53 5.83
N ASP A 6 -10.99 2.26 5.89
CA ASP A 6 -10.92 1.44 7.09
C ASP A 6 -9.88 0.31 6.91
N SER A 7 -9.68 -0.49 7.95
CA SER A 7 -8.72 -1.62 7.93
C SER A 7 -9.02 -2.64 6.82
N LYS A 8 -10.30 -2.91 6.55
CA LYS A 8 -10.71 -3.92 5.57
C LYS A 8 -10.37 -3.44 4.15
N THR A 9 -10.81 -2.24 3.81
CA THR A 9 -10.53 -1.61 2.52
C THR A 9 -9.04 -1.37 2.29
N LEU A 10 -8.25 -1.15 3.35
CA LEU A 10 -6.79 -1.17 3.25
C LEU A 10 -6.24 -2.54 2.87
N LYS A 11 -6.72 -3.62 3.49
CA LYS A 11 -6.26 -4.99 3.18
C LYS A 11 -6.60 -5.38 1.73
N ASP A 12 -7.82 -5.05 1.30
CA ASP A 12 -8.27 -5.29 -0.07
C ASP A 12 -7.39 -4.50 -1.06
N PHE A 13 -7.13 -3.23 -0.76
CA PHE A 13 -6.29 -2.39 -1.60
C PHE A 13 -4.82 -2.85 -1.64
N LEU A 14 -4.25 -3.23 -0.50
CA LEU A 14 -2.90 -3.80 -0.45
C LEU A 14 -2.78 -5.05 -1.32
N SER A 15 -3.79 -5.92 -1.31
CA SER A 15 -3.81 -7.12 -2.16
C SER A 15 -3.77 -6.75 -3.64
N LEU A 16 -4.50 -5.72 -4.06
CA LEU A 16 -4.42 -5.16 -5.42
C LEU A 16 -3.00 -4.69 -5.73
N VAL A 17 -2.37 -3.93 -4.84
CA VAL A 17 -0.99 -3.44 -5.06
C VAL A 17 0.01 -4.59 -5.16
N ILE A 18 -0.10 -5.63 -4.33
CA ILE A 18 0.79 -6.81 -4.38
C ILE A 18 0.71 -7.52 -5.73
N VAL A 19 -0.48 -7.64 -6.31
CA VAL A 19 -0.70 -8.35 -7.58
C VAL A 19 -0.23 -7.55 -8.79
N HIS A 20 -0.41 -6.22 -8.75
CA HIS A 20 -0.25 -5.36 -9.93
C HIS A 20 1.01 -4.49 -9.92
N ALA A 21 1.71 -4.34 -8.79
CA ALA A 21 2.97 -3.59 -8.77
C ALA A 21 4.07 -4.35 -9.53
N PRO A 22 4.99 -3.64 -10.21
CA PRO A 22 5.13 -2.19 -10.22
C PRO A 22 4.30 -1.44 -11.27
N ASP A 23 3.87 -2.09 -12.36
CA ASP A 23 3.41 -1.41 -13.58
C ASP A 23 2.17 -2.01 -14.25
N ASP A 24 1.59 -3.07 -13.71
CA ASP A 24 0.41 -3.77 -14.27
C ASP A 24 -0.91 -3.32 -13.61
N PHE A 25 -0.98 -2.07 -13.14
CA PHE A 25 -2.20 -1.54 -12.53
C PHE A 25 -3.35 -1.45 -13.54
N PRO A 26 -4.59 -1.81 -13.15
CA PRO A 26 -5.72 -1.73 -14.06
C PRO A 26 -6.00 -0.28 -14.46
N GLU A 27 -6.27 -0.09 -15.76
CA GLU A 27 -6.78 1.17 -16.28
C GLU A 27 -8.30 1.16 -16.31
N GLU A 28 -8.91 2.28 -15.91
CA GLU A 28 -10.35 2.44 -15.90
C GLU A 28 -10.80 3.42 -16.99
N ASP A 29 -11.73 3.01 -17.84
CA ASP A 29 -12.20 3.80 -19.00
C ASP A 29 -12.80 5.17 -18.62
N TYR A 30 -13.24 5.33 -17.37
CA TYR A 30 -13.86 6.56 -16.86
C TYR A 30 -12.85 7.51 -16.20
N LEU A 31 -11.58 7.14 -16.08
CA LEU A 31 -10.54 7.97 -15.47
C LEU A 31 -9.64 8.60 -16.54
N LYS A 32 -9.18 9.83 -16.28
CA LYS A 32 -8.12 10.43 -17.08
C LYS A 32 -6.77 9.78 -16.77
N ALA A 33 -5.81 9.92 -17.68
CA ALA A 33 -4.45 9.41 -17.51
C ALA A 33 -3.76 9.88 -16.21
N ASP A 34 -4.03 11.11 -15.77
CA ASP A 34 -3.52 11.68 -14.52
C ASP A 34 -4.35 11.27 -13.28
N GLU A 35 -5.42 10.51 -13.47
CA GLU A 35 -6.24 9.92 -12.42
C GLU A 35 -6.05 8.40 -12.34
N GLN A 36 -5.50 7.76 -13.38
CA GLN A 36 -5.21 6.33 -13.39
C GLN A 36 -4.30 5.94 -12.22
N LEU A 37 -4.53 4.74 -11.70
CA LEU A 37 -3.66 4.19 -10.68
C LEU A 37 -2.28 3.89 -11.28
N ASN A 38 -1.24 4.21 -10.53
CA ASN A 38 0.12 3.81 -10.82
C ASN A 38 0.83 3.56 -9.49
N LEU A 39 2.08 3.10 -9.55
CA LEU A 39 2.88 2.80 -8.37
C LEU A 39 2.89 3.94 -7.34
N GLU A 40 3.12 5.17 -7.78
CA GLU A 40 3.21 6.34 -6.89
C GLU A 40 1.89 6.63 -6.18
N ARG A 41 0.79 6.63 -6.94
CA ARG A 41 -0.55 6.86 -6.40
C ARG A 41 -0.97 5.72 -5.48
N ALA A 42 -0.60 4.49 -5.82
CA ALA A 42 -0.87 3.33 -5.01
C ALA A 42 -0.18 3.42 -3.65
N PHE A 43 1.11 3.74 -3.62
CA PHE A 43 1.85 3.94 -2.38
C PHE A 43 1.39 5.17 -1.59
N ALA A 44 0.98 6.25 -2.26
CA ALA A 44 0.37 7.39 -1.61
C ALA A 44 -0.95 7.02 -0.90
N GLU A 45 -1.77 6.19 -1.52
CA GLU A 45 -3.03 5.71 -0.94
C GLU A 45 -2.79 4.71 0.21
N LEU A 46 -1.78 3.82 0.10
CA LEU A 46 -1.36 2.95 1.19
C LEU A 46 -0.93 3.76 2.43
N ARG A 47 -0.14 4.83 2.25
CA ARG A 47 0.27 5.73 3.35
C ARG A 47 -0.93 6.37 4.06
N LYS A 48 -1.93 6.83 3.32
CA LYS A 48 -3.18 7.32 3.93
C LYS A 48 -3.87 6.22 4.74
N GLY A 49 -3.86 4.99 4.23
CA GLY A 49 -4.36 3.82 4.93
C GLY A 49 -3.67 3.55 6.27
N VAL A 50 -2.36 3.76 6.36
CA VAL A 50 -1.63 3.67 7.63
C VAL A 50 -2.17 4.69 8.64
N THR A 51 -2.41 5.94 8.22
CA THR A 51 -3.01 6.97 9.08
C THR A 51 -4.40 6.57 9.59
N VAL A 52 -5.22 5.94 8.73
CA VAL A 52 -6.53 5.40 9.11
C VAL A 52 -6.38 4.29 10.17
N LEU A 53 -5.49 3.33 9.96
CA LEU A 53 -5.21 2.26 10.94
C LEU A 53 -4.72 2.79 12.29
N ALA A 54 -3.83 3.79 12.26
CA ALA A 54 -3.25 4.38 13.45
C ALA A 54 -4.30 5.14 14.28
N SER A 55 -5.21 5.84 13.60
CA SER A 55 -6.33 6.56 14.22
C SER A 55 -7.29 5.63 14.97
N SER A 56 -7.43 4.38 14.53
CA SER A 56 -8.28 3.38 15.20
C SER A 56 -7.59 2.66 16.37
N ASN A 57 -6.26 2.63 16.44
CA ASN A 57 -5.51 1.75 17.36
C ASN A 57 -4.55 2.47 18.34
N SER A 58 -4.42 3.81 18.29
CA SER A 58 -3.60 4.62 19.21
C SER A 58 -2.13 4.17 19.36
N LYS A 59 -1.52 3.63 18.29
CA LYS A 59 -0.12 3.14 18.30
C LYS A 59 0.74 3.91 17.29
N ILE A 60 1.25 5.05 17.73
CA ILE A 60 2.15 5.93 16.95
C ILE A 60 3.38 5.18 16.43
N GLU A 61 3.94 4.25 17.22
CA GLU A 61 5.12 3.47 16.79
C GLU A 61 4.83 2.51 15.61
N VAL A 62 3.59 2.03 15.49
CA VAL A 62 3.19 1.14 14.39
C VAL A 62 3.06 1.92 13.08
N ASP A 63 2.57 3.16 13.14
CA ASP A 63 2.47 4.07 11.98
C ASP A 63 3.84 4.37 11.37
N SER A 64 4.81 4.79 12.21
CA SER A 64 6.17 5.08 11.72
C SER A 64 6.85 3.85 11.09
N LYS A 65 6.66 2.67 11.69
CA LYS A 65 7.21 1.42 11.15
C LYS A 65 6.60 1.05 9.81
N LEU A 66 5.27 1.12 9.68
CA LEU A 66 4.56 0.78 8.45
C LEU A 66 4.92 1.73 7.32
N ASN A 67 5.02 3.05 7.58
CA ASN A 67 5.47 4.01 6.57
C ASN A 67 6.90 3.76 6.10
N ALA A 68 7.83 3.42 7.01
CA ALA A 68 9.20 3.07 6.64
C ALA A 68 9.28 1.82 5.73
N ILE A 69 8.40 0.84 5.95
CA ILE A 69 8.30 -0.36 5.08
C ILE A 69 7.78 0.03 3.69
N LEU A 70 6.77 0.90 3.62
CA LEU A 70 6.28 1.43 2.34
C LEU A 70 7.37 2.19 1.58
N ASP A 71 8.18 3.00 2.26
CA ASP A 71 9.29 3.72 1.63
C ASP A 71 10.33 2.76 1.05
N LYS A 72 10.66 1.69 1.79
CA LYS A 72 11.59 0.66 1.33
C LYS A 72 11.06 -0.12 0.12
N ALA A 73 9.78 -0.51 0.16
CA ALA A 73 9.16 -1.23 -0.97
C ALA A 73 9.10 -0.34 -2.22
N LEU A 74 8.69 0.92 -2.08
CA LEU A 74 8.66 1.86 -3.20
C LEU A 74 10.04 2.09 -3.81
N LEU A 75 11.08 2.21 -2.97
CA LEU A 75 12.46 2.34 -3.43
C LEU A 75 12.91 1.10 -4.23
N ALA A 76 12.58 -0.10 -3.75
CA ALA A 76 12.93 -1.34 -4.42
C ALA A 76 12.29 -1.41 -5.82
N TYR A 77 10.98 -1.18 -5.92
CA TYR A 77 10.28 -1.12 -7.22
C TYR A 77 10.85 -0.05 -8.15
N ARG A 78 11.15 1.16 -7.64
CA ARG A 78 11.78 2.22 -8.44
C ARG A 78 13.18 1.87 -8.94
N SER A 79 13.89 0.97 -8.25
CA SER A 79 15.18 0.46 -8.67
C SER A 79 15.09 -0.77 -9.58
N GLY A 80 13.88 -1.25 -9.89
CA GLY A 80 13.64 -2.47 -10.68
C GLY A 80 13.86 -3.77 -9.89
N ASP A 81 13.89 -3.70 -8.56
CA ASP A 81 13.97 -4.87 -7.68
C ASP A 81 12.57 -5.28 -7.21
N ASP A 82 11.81 -5.86 -8.12
CA ASP A 82 10.39 -6.20 -7.91
C ASP A 82 10.20 -7.29 -6.86
N ILE A 83 11.15 -8.25 -6.79
CA ILE A 83 11.14 -9.32 -5.80
C ILE A 83 11.28 -8.73 -4.39
N GLN A 84 12.26 -7.83 -4.20
CA GLN A 84 12.43 -7.15 -2.92
C GLN A 84 11.24 -6.24 -2.60
N GLY A 85 10.67 -5.56 -3.60
CA GLY A 85 9.45 -4.77 -3.47
C GLY A 85 8.29 -5.60 -2.92
N ALA A 86 7.98 -6.73 -3.57
CA ALA A 86 6.90 -7.63 -3.18
C ALA A 86 7.13 -8.26 -1.80
N HIS A 87 8.35 -8.73 -1.51
CA HIS A 87 8.70 -9.27 -0.19
C HIS A 87 8.50 -8.23 0.92
N THR A 88 8.84 -6.96 0.65
CA THR A 88 8.68 -5.87 1.61
C THR A 88 7.20 -5.52 1.82
N LEU A 89 6.36 -5.57 0.79
CA LEU A 89 4.91 -5.41 0.94
C LEU A 89 4.26 -6.55 1.73
N HIS A 90 4.73 -7.78 1.59
CA HIS A 90 4.27 -8.88 2.45
C HIS A 90 4.69 -8.71 3.92
N GLU A 91 5.83 -8.06 4.19
CA GLU A 91 6.20 -7.69 5.57
C GLU A 91 5.23 -6.64 6.13
N PHE A 92 4.87 -5.63 5.32
CA PHE A 92 3.84 -4.65 5.67
C PHE A 92 2.52 -5.35 6.03
N GLU A 93 2.03 -6.25 5.16
CA GLU A 93 0.80 -7.01 5.36
C GLU A 93 0.79 -7.73 6.72
N LYS A 94 1.87 -8.47 7.01
CA LYS A 94 2.02 -9.23 8.25
C LYS A 94 1.97 -8.32 9.48
N ILE A 95 2.61 -7.16 9.46
CA ILE A 95 2.61 -6.24 10.60
C ILE A 95 1.26 -5.54 10.75
N ALA A 96 0.65 -5.13 9.65
CA ALA A 96 -0.63 -4.43 9.65
C ALA A 96 -1.80 -5.33 10.08
N PHE A 97 -1.77 -6.62 9.73
CA PHE A 97 -2.92 -7.54 9.87
C PHE A 97 -2.65 -8.83 10.67
N SER A 98 -1.57 -8.88 11.46
CA SER A 98 -1.10 -10.07 12.20
C SER A 98 -2.08 -10.73 13.20
N LYS A 99 -3.29 -10.19 13.38
CA LYS A 99 -4.30 -10.66 14.34
C LYS A 99 -5.52 -11.34 13.71
N ASP A 100 -5.59 -11.46 12.39
CA ASP A 100 -6.74 -12.05 11.66
C ASP A 100 -6.40 -13.41 11.02
N SER A 101 -5.66 -14.29 11.71
CA SER A 101 -5.40 -15.68 11.29
C SER A 101 -5.78 -16.67 12.38
#